data_AF-A0AAU8FE37-F1
#
_entry.id   AF-A0AAU8FE37-F1
#
_cell.length_a   1.000
_cell.length_b   1.000
_cell.length_c   1.000
_cell.angle_alpha   90.00
_cell.angle_beta   90.00
_cell.angle_gamma   90.00
#
_symmetry.space_group_name_H-M   'P 1'
#
loop_
_entity.id
_entity.type
_entity.pdbx_description
1 polymer ?
#
loop_
_entity_poly.entity_id
_entity_poly.type
_entity_poly.pdbx_seq_one_letter_code
_entity_poly.pdbx_strand_id
1 'polypeptide(L)'
;MSDNPTSYVTSGVAGAHLGNSLDNAGDVNGDGYNDIVVGASAFTANHSNEGAIFVWHGSSAGIPTNTVYKSLIQSDHVDAAMGTSVAGAGDVNGDGFYDVIVGLPGYSNGQSHEGTARIYYGSTSGLITAIHTLLEANQADASFGKTVGGGIDVNGDSYDDVVVGAPNFDGQAPNGGGVWVFHGSNAGVQNIASFSASGAQAESYMGTSVSGAGDLNGDGYGDIVVGIPNYDQSGITNGGTTYAYFGNNGLAGKNRRNNIRLYNTGFQSPMTYTQNSQNGAGVGLYGASFLGRNNGRLVWETITPGKSFSKVGTTPITNSTAFTDKQAAFYTLNLNGVDLREMISKQAQPVTRTRVRLKYELSTALTGQVYGPWRTIPEYLLLITAPAVPELSEVTETELFNVRPEYGDEVTVYPNPVSDKLFIKSANADQIKAVRLISMNGQISWQSVKPQTELDVKHLATGDYILQIDRKDGTQTSRRVVIRK
;
A
#
# COMPACT_ATOMS: atom_id res chain seq x y z
N MET A 1 15.44 -15.72 5.27
CA MET A 1 14.59 -16.66 4.50
C MET A 1 15.52 -17.61 3.75
N SER A 2 15.07 -18.82 3.40
CA SER A 2 15.82 -19.70 2.49
C SER A 2 15.59 -19.24 1.05
N ASP A 3 16.57 -19.44 0.17
CA ASP A 3 16.42 -19.16 -1.28
C ASP A 3 15.50 -20.18 -1.98
N ASN A 4 15.17 -21.30 -1.31
CA ASN A 4 14.22 -22.28 -1.83
C ASN A 4 12.81 -21.98 -1.35
N PRO A 5 11.82 -21.91 -2.27
CA PRO A 5 10.43 -21.71 -1.87
C PRO A 5 9.94 -22.92 -1.07
N THR A 6 9.20 -22.66 0.01
CA THR A 6 8.52 -23.70 0.78
C THR A 6 7.35 -24.31 0.01
N SER A 7 6.75 -23.55 -0.91
CA SER A 7 5.62 -23.98 -1.72
C SER A 7 5.56 -23.22 -3.05
N TYR A 8 4.97 -23.83 -4.07
CA TYR A 8 4.71 -23.20 -5.37
C TYR A 8 3.41 -23.75 -5.97
N VAL A 9 2.81 -22.96 -6.87
CA VAL A 9 1.57 -23.28 -7.60
C VAL A 9 1.76 -23.02 -9.10
N THR A 10 0.98 -23.69 -9.94
CA THR A 10 1.02 -23.51 -11.40
C THR A 10 -0.39 -23.57 -12.00
N SER A 11 -0.59 -22.94 -13.17
CA SER A 11 -1.87 -22.95 -13.89
C SER A 11 -2.02 -24.16 -14.81
N GLY A 12 -0.89 -24.78 -15.20
CA GLY A 12 -0.84 -25.83 -16.21
C GLY A 12 -1.13 -25.36 -17.65
N VAL A 13 -1.29 -24.05 -17.88
CA VAL A 13 -1.63 -23.47 -19.19
C VAL A 13 -0.48 -22.63 -19.72
N ALA A 14 -0.01 -22.97 -20.92
CA ALA A 14 1.08 -22.25 -21.59
C ALA A 14 0.67 -20.81 -21.93
N GLY A 15 1.58 -19.85 -21.71
CA GLY A 15 1.33 -18.45 -22.05
C GLY A 15 0.32 -17.73 -21.16
N ALA A 16 -0.23 -18.37 -20.12
CA ALA A 16 -1.29 -17.78 -19.29
C ALA A 16 -0.85 -16.55 -18.45
N HIS A 17 0.46 -16.31 -18.34
CA HIS A 17 1.04 -15.26 -17.49
C HIS A 17 0.57 -15.35 -16.03
N LEU A 18 0.43 -16.57 -15.49
CA LEU A 18 0.08 -16.76 -14.08
C LEU A 18 1.11 -16.03 -13.20
N GLY A 19 0.62 -15.23 -12.26
CA GLY A 19 1.45 -14.43 -11.37
C GLY A 19 1.79 -13.05 -11.91
N ASN A 20 1.14 -12.60 -13.00
CA ASN A 20 1.24 -11.19 -13.41
C ASN A 20 0.69 -10.24 -12.32
N SER A 21 -0.25 -10.74 -11.51
CA SER A 21 -0.74 -10.11 -10.31
C SER A 21 -1.04 -11.19 -9.26
N LEU A 22 -0.87 -10.87 -7.99
CA LEU A 22 -1.23 -11.73 -6.88
C LEU A 22 -1.51 -10.88 -5.64
N ASP A 23 -2.35 -11.41 -4.75
CA ASP A 23 -2.54 -10.85 -3.41
C ASP A 23 -2.95 -11.93 -2.42
N ASN A 24 -2.88 -11.60 -1.13
CA ASN A 24 -3.56 -12.31 -0.07
C ASN A 24 -5.07 -12.13 -0.25
N ALA A 25 -5.79 -13.22 -0.56
CA ALA A 25 -7.23 -13.17 -0.69
C ALA A 25 -7.95 -13.05 0.66
N GLY A 26 -7.23 -13.23 1.79
CA GLY A 26 -7.85 -13.42 3.10
C GLY A 26 -8.42 -14.83 3.23
N ASP A 27 -9.22 -15.07 4.26
CA ASP A 27 -9.84 -16.38 4.52
C ASP A 27 -11.19 -16.46 3.78
N VAL A 28 -11.16 -16.85 2.49
CA VAL A 28 -12.35 -16.82 1.63
C VAL A 28 -13.28 -18.01 1.90
N ASN A 29 -12.80 -19.02 2.63
CA ASN A 29 -13.56 -20.21 3.01
C ASN A 29 -13.87 -20.34 4.51
N GLY A 30 -13.41 -19.41 5.33
CA GLY A 30 -13.67 -19.34 6.77
C GLY A 30 -13.02 -20.47 7.56
N ASP A 31 -11.90 -21.02 7.09
CA ASP A 31 -11.21 -22.14 7.75
C ASP A 31 -10.12 -21.68 8.75
N GLY A 32 -9.92 -20.37 8.87
CA GLY A 32 -8.98 -19.72 9.76
C GLY A 32 -7.58 -19.54 9.16
N TYR A 33 -7.37 -19.90 7.90
CA TYR A 33 -6.13 -19.67 7.17
C TYR A 33 -6.35 -18.72 6.00
N ASN A 34 -5.38 -17.85 5.76
CA ASN A 34 -5.43 -16.96 4.61
C ASN A 34 -5.16 -17.73 3.31
N ASP A 35 -5.91 -17.39 2.29
CA ASP A 35 -5.88 -17.92 0.93
C ASP A 35 -5.12 -16.96 0.00
N ILE A 36 -4.80 -17.44 -1.20
CA ILE A 36 -4.15 -16.61 -2.23
C ILE A 36 -5.02 -16.53 -3.48
N VAL A 37 -5.05 -15.35 -4.08
CA VAL A 37 -5.58 -15.12 -5.42
C VAL A 37 -4.44 -14.74 -6.36
N VAL A 38 -4.43 -15.34 -7.55
CA VAL A 38 -3.39 -15.11 -8.55
C VAL A 38 -4.04 -14.87 -9.91
N GLY A 39 -3.66 -13.75 -10.54
CA GLY A 39 -4.09 -13.40 -11.88
C GLY A 39 -3.29 -14.12 -12.96
N ALA A 40 -3.96 -14.38 -14.08
CA ALA A 40 -3.40 -14.93 -15.30
C ALA A 40 -3.98 -14.16 -16.50
N SER A 41 -3.50 -12.93 -16.70
CA SER A 41 -4.10 -11.97 -17.64
C SER A 41 -4.07 -12.40 -19.12
N ALA A 42 -3.17 -13.30 -19.49
CA ALA A 42 -3.09 -13.85 -20.85
C ALA A 42 -3.66 -15.27 -20.95
N PHE A 43 -4.38 -15.74 -19.92
CA PHE A 43 -5.06 -17.03 -19.96
C PHE A 43 -6.02 -17.08 -21.14
N THR A 44 -6.00 -18.20 -21.85
CA THR A 44 -6.84 -18.47 -23.02
C THR A 44 -7.36 -19.89 -22.91
N ALA A 45 -8.68 -20.05 -22.87
CA ALA A 45 -9.34 -21.34 -23.11
C ALA A 45 -10.25 -21.24 -24.34
N ASN A 46 -11.48 -20.75 -24.17
CA ASN A 46 -12.46 -20.68 -25.26
C ASN A 46 -12.42 -19.33 -26.01
N HIS A 47 -11.87 -18.29 -25.38
CA HIS A 47 -11.72 -16.97 -25.96
C HIS A 47 -10.26 -16.49 -25.84
N SER A 48 -9.75 -15.81 -26.87
CA SER A 48 -8.39 -15.29 -26.89
C SER A 48 -8.21 -14.21 -25.83
N ASN A 49 -7.13 -14.33 -25.04
CA ASN A 49 -6.75 -13.38 -23.98
C ASN A 49 -7.90 -13.02 -23.03
N GLU A 50 -8.79 -13.97 -22.75
CA GLU A 50 -9.92 -13.74 -21.85
C GLU A 50 -9.44 -13.47 -20.42
N GLY A 51 -8.30 -14.04 -20.06
CA GLY A 51 -7.72 -13.96 -18.74
C GLY A 51 -8.52 -14.78 -17.73
N ALA A 52 -7.88 -15.04 -16.60
CA ALA A 52 -8.48 -15.79 -15.50
C ALA A 52 -7.86 -15.40 -14.16
N ILE A 53 -8.55 -15.78 -13.09
CA ILE A 53 -7.95 -15.86 -11.76
C ILE A 53 -7.99 -17.29 -11.24
N PHE A 54 -7.01 -17.59 -10.39
CA PHE A 54 -6.88 -18.85 -9.68
C PHE A 54 -6.82 -18.58 -8.19
N VAL A 55 -7.55 -19.38 -7.41
CA VAL A 55 -7.54 -19.31 -5.94
C VAL A 55 -7.08 -20.62 -5.35
N TRP A 56 -6.14 -20.54 -4.40
CA TRP A 56 -5.72 -21.67 -3.58
C TRP A 56 -5.99 -21.37 -2.12
N HIS A 57 -6.62 -22.32 -1.44
CA HIS A 57 -6.88 -22.18 -0.02
C HIS A 57 -5.62 -22.47 0.81
N GLY A 58 -5.44 -21.69 1.86
CA GLY A 58 -4.45 -21.91 2.89
C GLY A 58 -4.76 -23.11 3.76
N SER A 59 -3.80 -23.46 4.61
CA SER A 59 -3.98 -24.48 5.63
C SER A 59 -2.92 -24.34 6.71
N SER A 60 -3.00 -25.17 7.75
CA SER A 60 -1.94 -25.31 8.75
C SER A 60 -0.57 -25.71 8.17
N ALA A 61 -0.55 -26.32 6.98
CA ALA A 61 0.65 -26.68 6.25
C ALA A 61 1.10 -25.60 5.23
N GLY A 62 0.39 -24.46 5.16
CA GLY A 62 0.56 -23.43 4.13
C GLY A 62 -0.28 -23.71 2.88
N ILE A 63 0.13 -23.11 1.76
CA ILE A 63 -0.51 -23.34 0.45
C ILE A 63 -0.13 -24.74 -0.03
N PRO A 64 -1.10 -25.64 -0.30
CA PRO A 64 -0.82 -26.99 -0.72
C PRO A 64 -0.13 -27.02 -2.08
N THR A 65 1.18 -27.32 -2.06
CA THR A 65 1.96 -27.62 -3.27
C THR A 65 1.27 -28.72 -4.08
N ASN A 66 1.28 -28.65 -5.41
CA ASN A 66 0.75 -29.66 -6.35
C ASN A 66 -0.78 -29.87 -6.41
N THR A 67 -1.59 -29.10 -5.67
CA THR A 67 -3.05 -29.19 -5.81
C THR A 67 -3.58 -28.37 -6.99
N VAL A 68 -4.56 -28.94 -7.69
CA VAL A 68 -5.47 -28.21 -8.59
C VAL A 68 -6.08 -27.07 -7.76
N TYR A 69 -6.00 -25.86 -8.28
CA TYR A 69 -6.66 -24.67 -7.73
C TYR A 69 -8.08 -24.99 -7.26
N LYS A 70 -8.55 -24.30 -6.22
CA LYS A 70 -9.91 -24.48 -5.70
C LYS A 70 -10.93 -23.81 -6.58
N SER A 71 -10.59 -22.63 -7.07
CA SER A 71 -11.41 -21.89 -8.03
C SER A 71 -10.57 -21.46 -9.22
N LEU A 72 -11.10 -21.72 -10.41
CA LEU A 72 -10.71 -21.08 -11.67
C LEU A 72 -11.90 -20.24 -12.11
N ILE A 73 -11.66 -18.95 -12.30
CA ILE A 73 -12.69 -18.03 -12.79
C ILE A 73 -12.16 -17.38 -14.06
N GLN A 74 -12.90 -17.56 -15.14
CA GLN A 74 -12.62 -16.99 -16.46
C GLN A 74 -13.55 -15.82 -16.72
N SER A 75 -13.14 -14.90 -17.59
CA SER A 75 -14.02 -13.79 -17.98
C SER A 75 -15.09 -14.18 -19.00
N ASP A 76 -14.83 -15.24 -19.77
CA ASP A 76 -15.57 -15.67 -20.96
C ASP A 76 -15.78 -14.53 -21.98
N HIS A 77 -14.78 -13.64 -22.09
CA HIS A 77 -14.83 -12.49 -22.98
C HIS A 77 -13.49 -12.27 -23.67
N VAL A 78 -13.50 -12.14 -24.99
CA VAL A 78 -12.30 -11.88 -25.81
C VAL A 78 -11.59 -10.62 -25.33
N ASP A 79 -10.27 -10.72 -25.19
CA ASP A 79 -9.35 -9.62 -24.84
C ASP A 79 -9.69 -8.88 -23.53
N ALA A 80 -10.50 -9.46 -22.65
CA ALA A 80 -10.86 -8.85 -21.37
C ALA A 80 -9.67 -8.75 -20.39
N ALA A 81 -8.66 -9.61 -20.56
CA ALA A 81 -7.45 -9.65 -19.75
C ALA A 81 -7.72 -9.76 -18.24
N MET A 82 -8.66 -10.63 -17.85
CA MET A 82 -9.00 -10.84 -16.44
C MET A 82 -7.81 -11.31 -15.60
N GLY A 83 -7.69 -10.76 -14.40
CA GLY A 83 -6.53 -11.00 -13.55
C GLY A 83 -5.35 -10.09 -13.90
N THR A 84 -5.55 -9.03 -14.71
CA THR A 84 -4.53 -7.98 -14.86
C THR A 84 -4.18 -7.36 -13.51
N SER A 85 -5.17 -7.20 -12.63
CA SER A 85 -4.97 -6.89 -11.22
C SER A 85 -5.92 -7.73 -10.36
N VAL A 86 -5.49 -8.09 -9.16
CA VAL A 86 -6.28 -8.81 -8.14
C VAL A 86 -5.94 -8.23 -6.78
N ALA A 87 -6.92 -8.21 -5.86
CA ALA A 87 -6.70 -7.88 -4.47
C ALA A 87 -7.68 -8.62 -3.56
N GLY A 88 -7.28 -8.87 -2.32
CA GLY A 88 -8.24 -9.21 -1.25
C GLY A 88 -9.15 -8.01 -1.01
N ALA A 89 -10.46 -8.17 -1.19
CA ALA A 89 -11.42 -7.10 -0.99
C ALA A 89 -11.77 -6.92 0.50
N GLY A 90 -11.45 -7.89 1.35
CA GLY A 90 -11.93 -7.91 2.73
C GLY A 90 -13.33 -8.51 2.83
N ASP A 91 -13.99 -8.38 3.97
CA ASP A 91 -15.39 -8.79 4.14
C ASP A 91 -16.30 -7.61 3.76
N VAL A 92 -16.58 -7.48 2.45
CA VAL A 92 -17.30 -6.31 1.93
C VAL A 92 -18.81 -6.42 2.10
N ASN A 93 -19.30 -7.63 2.45
CA ASN A 93 -20.72 -7.92 2.66
C ASN A 93 -21.10 -8.19 4.15
N GLY A 94 -20.11 -8.31 5.03
CA GLY A 94 -20.25 -8.54 6.47
C GLY A 94 -20.74 -9.94 6.83
N ASP A 95 -20.51 -10.94 5.98
CA ASP A 95 -20.94 -12.32 6.20
C ASP A 95 -19.92 -13.18 6.94
N GLY A 96 -18.73 -12.63 7.21
CA GLY A 96 -17.64 -13.27 7.93
C GLY A 96 -16.66 -14.05 7.06
N PHE A 97 -16.80 -14.01 5.73
CA PHE A 97 -15.83 -14.54 4.77
C PHE A 97 -15.13 -13.40 4.05
N TYR A 98 -13.86 -13.59 3.67
CA TYR A 98 -13.17 -12.61 2.84
C TYR A 98 -13.60 -12.73 1.38
N ASP A 99 -13.68 -11.58 0.71
CA ASP A 99 -14.06 -11.43 -0.68
C ASP A 99 -12.84 -11.02 -1.52
N VAL A 100 -12.98 -11.09 -2.85
CA VAL A 100 -11.88 -10.78 -3.79
C VAL A 100 -12.36 -9.82 -4.86
N ILE A 101 -11.54 -8.82 -5.19
CA ILE A 101 -11.75 -7.93 -6.34
C ILE A 101 -10.75 -8.25 -7.46
N VAL A 102 -11.23 -8.23 -8.71
CA VAL A 102 -10.48 -8.60 -9.91
C VAL A 102 -10.66 -7.57 -11.00
N GLY A 103 -9.56 -7.13 -11.59
CA GLY A 103 -9.52 -6.22 -12.72
C GLY A 103 -9.50 -6.90 -14.09
N LEU A 104 -10.30 -6.35 -15.01
CA LEU A 104 -10.47 -6.77 -16.41
C LEU A 104 -10.41 -5.53 -17.34
N PRO A 105 -9.25 -4.87 -17.50
CA PRO A 105 -9.16 -3.57 -18.16
C PRO A 105 -9.48 -3.59 -19.66
N GLY A 106 -9.50 -4.75 -20.31
CA GLY A 106 -9.88 -4.86 -21.73
C GLY A 106 -11.34 -5.21 -21.97
N TYR A 107 -12.12 -5.45 -20.90
CA TYR A 107 -13.52 -5.85 -21.02
C TYR A 107 -14.36 -4.77 -21.70
N SER A 108 -15.32 -5.17 -22.54
CA SER A 108 -16.23 -4.26 -23.25
C SER A 108 -17.67 -4.57 -22.85
N ASN A 109 -18.42 -3.58 -22.35
CA ASN A 109 -19.80 -3.72 -21.87
C ASN A 109 -20.73 -2.63 -22.43
N GLY A 110 -20.71 -2.46 -23.75
CA GLY A 110 -21.42 -1.37 -24.41
C GLY A 110 -20.51 -0.21 -24.79
N GLN A 111 -19.32 -0.10 -24.19
CA GLN A 111 -18.21 0.70 -24.71
C GLN A 111 -16.99 -0.20 -24.99
N SER A 112 -16.19 0.16 -26.00
CA SER A 112 -15.01 -0.61 -26.36
C SER A 112 -13.91 -0.44 -25.31
N HIS A 113 -13.37 -1.53 -24.77
CA HIS A 113 -12.27 -1.57 -23.79
C HIS A 113 -12.43 -0.59 -22.62
N GLU A 114 -13.67 -0.37 -22.17
CA GLU A 114 -13.93 0.47 -21.00
C GLU A 114 -13.32 -0.10 -19.73
N GLY A 115 -13.18 -1.44 -19.70
CA GLY A 115 -12.68 -2.18 -18.58
C GLY A 115 -13.72 -2.35 -17.47
N THR A 116 -13.54 -3.35 -16.63
CA THR A 116 -14.37 -3.58 -15.45
C THR A 116 -13.56 -4.08 -14.27
N ALA A 117 -14.07 -3.86 -13.06
CA ALA A 117 -13.66 -4.60 -11.89
C ALA A 117 -14.83 -5.46 -11.38
N ARG A 118 -14.55 -6.71 -11.02
CA ARG A 118 -15.53 -7.67 -10.51
C ARG A 118 -15.21 -8.06 -9.08
N ILE A 119 -16.24 -8.19 -8.24
CA ILE A 119 -16.11 -8.66 -6.86
C ILE A 119 -16.75 -10.03 -6.74
N TYR A 120 -16.02 -10.99 -6.19
CA TYR A 120 -16.47 -12.35 -5.91
C TYR A 120 -16.53 -12.55 -4.40
N TYR A 121 -17.70 -12.97 -3.91
CA TYR A 121 -17.93 -13.14 -2.48
C TYR A 121 -17.39 -14.48 -1.96
N GLY A 122 -16.86 -14.47 -0.75
CA GLY A 122 -16.47 -15.68 -0.01
C GLY A 122 -17.68 -16.51 0.43
N SER A 123 -17.41 -17.75 0.83
CA SER A 123 -18.42 -18.64 1.42
C SER A 123 -17.72 -19.83 2.07
N THR A 124 -18.44 -20.64 2.84
CA THR A 124 -17.89 -21.92 3.35
C THR A 124 -17.26 -22.85 2.30
N SER A 125 -17.58 -22.70 1.02
CA SER A 125 -17.01 -23.47 -0.09
C SER A 125 -15.89 -22.74 -0.85
N GLY A 126 -15.49 -21.55 -0.41
CA GLY A 126 -14.63 -20.61 -1.13
C GLY A 126 -15.45 -19.60 -1.94
N LEU A 127 -14.85 -18.99 -2.96
CA LEU A 127 -15.50 -17.95 -3.77
C LEU A 127 -16.76 -18.44 -4.50
N ILE A 128 -17.82 -17.64 -4.43
CA ILE A 128 -19.03 -17.78 -5.23
C ILE A 128 -18.76 -17.25 -6.63
N THR A 129 -18.66 -18.15 -7.62
CA THR A 129 -18.27 -17.78 -9.00
C THR A 129 -19.43 -17.40 -9.91
N ALA A 130 -20.65 -17.84 -9.57
CA ALA A 130 -21.85 -17.64 -10.41
C ALA A 130 -22.43 -16.23 -10.34
N ILE A 131 -22.12 -15.48 -9.28
CA ILE A 131 -22.63 -14.12 -9.03
C ILE A 131 -21.46 -13.25 -8.65
N HIS A 132 -21.34 -12.09 -9.29
CA HIS A 132 -20.33 -11.09 -8.97
C HIS A 132 -20.94 -9.70 -9.13
N THR A 133 -20.43 -8.74 -8.35
CA THR A 133 -20.69 -7.33 -8.61
C THR A 133 -19.81 -6.86 -9.76
N LEU A 134 -20.39 -6.11 -10.70
CA LEU A 134 -19.68 -5.50 -11.83
C LEU A 134 -19.59 -4.00 -11.60
N LEU A 135 -18.37 -3.46 -11.71
CA LEU A 135 -18.05 -2.04 -11.56
C LEU A 135 -17.43 -1.54 -12.87
N GLU A 136 -17.81 -0.34 -13.32
CA GLU A 136 -17.35 0.23 -14.58
C GLU A 136 -17.39 1.77 -14.54
N ALA A 137 -16.63 2.42 -15.43
CA ALA A 137 -16.64 3.88 -15.60
C ALA A 137 -17.49 4.36 -16.80
N ASN A 138 -18.04 3.43 -17.59
CA ASN A 138 -18.86 3.71 -18.77
C ASN A 138 -18.18 4.65 -19.80
N GLN A 139 -16.90 4.41 -20.10
CA GLN A 139 -16.14 5.20 -21.07
C GLN A 139 -15.20 4.31 -21.86
N ALA A 140 -15.25 4.43 -23.19
CA ALA A 140 -14.36 3.69 -24.07
C ALA A 140 -12.89 3.93 -23.72
N ASP A 141 -12.10 2.85 -23.83
CA ASP A 141 -10.65 2.81 -23.64
C ASP A 141 -10.14 3.28 -22.26
N ALA A 142 -11.02 3.50 -21.28
CA ALA A 142 -10.68 3.98 -19.94
C ALA A 142 -9.76 3.01 -19.16
N SER A 143 -9.76 1.73 -19.53
CA SER A 143 -9.01 0.68 -18.83
C SER A 143 -9.37 0.58 -17.34
N PHE A 144 -10.67 0.69 -17.02
CA PHE A 144 -11.15 0.57 -15.65
C PHE A 144 -10.86 -0.84 -15.10
N GLY A 145 -10.39 -0.92 -13.85
CA GLY A 145 -9.89 -2.17 -13.29
C GLY A 145 -8.46 -2.51 -13.72
N LYS A 146 -7.70 -1.56 -14.28
CA LYS A 146 -6.27 -1.75 -14.53
C LYS A 146 -5.51 -2.05 -13.24
N THR A 147 -5.91 -1.40 -12.15
CA THR A 147 -5.43 -1.63 -10.80
C THR A 147 -6.63 -1.65 -9.85
N VAL A 148 -6.57 -2.52 -8.85
CA VAL A 148 -7.60 -2.67 -7.82
C VAL A 148 -6.92 -2.78 -6.46
N GLY A 149 -7.62 -2.36 -5.41
CA GLY A 149 -7.25 -2.57 -4.02
C GLY A 149 -8.51 -2.72 -3.17
N GLY A 150 -8.37 -3.25 -1.96
CA GLY A 150 -9.47 -3.42 -1.02
C GLY A 150 -8.99 -3.76 0.38
N GLY A 151 -9.87 -4.36 1.19
CA GLY A 151 -9.58 -4.75 2.57
C GLY A 151 -9.42 -3.56 3.49
N ILE A 152 -10.18 -2.49 3.21
CA ILE A 152 -10.05 -1.21 3.90
C ILE A 152 -11.40 -0.57 4.15
N ASP A 153 -11.71 -0.24 5.40
CA ASP A 153 -12.94 0.47 5.78
C ASP A 153 -12.68 1.99 5.81
N VAL A 154 -12.96 2.68 4.71
CA VAL A 154 -12.70 4.14 4.57
C VAL A 154 -13.79 4.98 5.21
N ASN A 155 -14.95 4.40 5.54
CA ASN A 155 -16.14 5.11 6.01
C ASN A 155 -16.56 4.76 7.46
N GLY A 156 -15.90 3.79 8.09
CA GLY A 156 -16.07 3.30 9.45
C GLY A 156 -17.27 2.39 9.68
N ASP A 157 -18.00 1.99 8.63
CA ASP A 157 -19.26 1.26 8.76
C ASP A 157 -19.09 -0.24 9.03
N SER A 158 -17.85 -0.71 9.15
CA SER A 158 -17.45 -2.09 9.44
C SER A 158 -17.54 -3.06 8.28
N TYR A 159 -17.85 -2.59 7.08
CA TYR A 159 -17.70 -3.36 5.85
C TYR A 159 -16.41 -2.90 5.18
N ASP A 160 -15.64 -3.85 4.63
CA ASP A 160 -14.47 -3.45 3.85
C ASP A 160 -14.91 -2.80 2.53
N ASP A 161 -14.16 -1.80 2.09
CA ASP A 161 -14.38 -1.04 0.86
C ASP A 161 -13.32 -1.38 -0.18
N VAL A 162 -13.60 -1.02 -1.44
CA VAL A 162 -12.70 -1.28 -2.57
C VAL A 162 -12.36 -0.01 -3.33
N VAL A 163 -11.17 0.01 -3.92
CA VAL A 163 -10.67 1.09 -4.77
C VAL A 163 -10.28 0.55 -6.14
N VAL A 164 -10.62 1.27 -7.20
CA VAL A 164 -10.35 0.89 -8.59
C VAL A 164 -9.74 2.07 -9.34
N GLY A 165 -8.65 1.82 -10.08
CA GLY A 165 -8.05 2.79 -10.98
C GLY A 165 -8.39 2.55 -12.46
N ALA A 166 -8.50 3.64 -13.23
CA ALA A 166 -8.65 3.65 -14.68
C ALA A 166 -7.70 4.72 -15.27
N PRO A 167 -6.43 4.36 -15.56
CA PRO A 167 -5.40 5.33 -15.92
C PRO A 167 -5.66 6.05 -17.25
N ASN A 168 -6.46 5.47 -18.15
CA ASN A 168 -6.77 6.06 -19.45
C ASN A 168 -8.12 6.80 -19.45
N PHE A 169 -8.67 7.08 -18.27
CA PHE A 169 -9.94 7.79 -18.17
C PHE A 169 -9.81 9.28 -18.55
N ASP A 170 -10.51 9.70 -19.59
CA ASP A 170 -10.75 11.09 -20.00
C ASP A 170 -11.71 11.87 -19.07
N GLY A 171 -11.28 12.12 -17.84
CA GLY A 171 -12.01 12.95 -16.88
C GLY A 171 -11.85 14.46 -17.13
N GLN A 172 -11.04 15.13 -16.31
CA GLN A 172 -10.77 16.57 -16.48
C GLN A 172 -9.78 16.87 -17.62
N ALA A 173 -9.00 15.87 -18.03
CA ALA A 173 -8.06 15.97 -19.13
C ALA A 173 -7.95 14.63 -19.87
N PRO A 174 -7.62 14.63 -21.18
CA PRO A 174 -7.43 13.40 -21.94
C PRO A 174 -6.34 12.52 -21.33
N ASN A 175 -6.62 11.24 -21.08
CA ASN A 175 -5.74 10.31 -20.37
C ASN A 175 -5.21 10.86 -19.04
N GLY A 176 -5.97 11.75 -18.39
CA GLY A 176 -5.65 12.21 -17.04
C GLY A 176 -5.78 11.09 -16.02
N GLY A 177 -6.59 10.08 -16.33
CA GLY A 177 -6.85 8.93 -15.49
C GLY A 177 -7.84 9.24 -14.38
N GLY A 178 -8.28 8.19 -13.68
CA GLY A 178 -9.24 8.29 -12.60
C GLY A 178 -9.11 7.18 -11.57
N VAL A 179 -9.72 7.42 -10.42
CA VAL A 179 -9.84 6.50 -9.30
C VAL A 179 -11.24 6.58 -8.72
N TRP A 180 -11.79 5.44 -8.31
CA TRP A 180 -13.10 5.31 -7.68
C TRP A 180 -12.98 4.47 -6.42
N VAL A 181 -13.77 4.81 -5.41
CA VAL A 181 -13.97 4.01 -4.21
C VAL A 181 -15.43 3.59 -4.17
N PHE A 182 -15.68 2.34 -3.79
CA PHE A 182 -17.01 1.78 -3.62
C PHE A 182 -17.10 1.19 -2.22
N HIS A 183 -18.15 1.58 -1.50
CA HIS A 183 -18.32 1.10 -0.13
C HIS A 183 -18.93 -0.30 -0.08
N GLY A 184 -18.47 -1.10 0.89
CA GLY A 184 -19.14 -2.31 1.32
C GLY A 184 -20.49 -2.01 2.00
N SER A 185 -21.31 -3.04 2.16
CA SER A 185 -22.58 -2.96 2.91
C SER A 185 -23.12 -4.35 3.18
N ASN A 186 -24.18 -4.51 3.96
CA ASN A 186 -24.83 -5.82 4.14
C ASN A 186 -25.41 -6.43 2.84
N ALA A 187 -25.54 -5.64 1.78
CA ALA A 187 -25.95 -6.08 0.45
C ALA A 187 -24.73 -6.31 -0.47
N GLY A 188 -23.52 -6.23 0.09
CA GLY A 188 -22.26 -6.14 -0.63
C GLY A 188 -22.06 -4.76 -1.28
N VAL A 189 -20.98 -4.67 -2.05
CA VAL A 189 -20.67 -3.47 -2.86
C VAL A 189 -21.72 -3.26 -3.95
N GLN A 190 -22.21 -2.03 -4.05
CA GLN A 190 -23.12 -1.58 -5.10
C GLN A 190 -22.36 -0.87 -6.24
N ASN A 191 -22.95 -0.80 -7.43
CA ASN A 191 -22.35 -0.17 -8.62
C ASN A 191 -22.42 1.37 -8.60
N ILE A 192 -22.33 1.98 -7.43
CA ILE A 192 -22.34 3.44 -7.25
C ILE A 192 -21.09 3.80 -6.44
N ALA A 193 -20.17 4.53 -7.07
CA ALA A 193 -18.97 4.99 -6.40
C ALA A 193 -19.33 6.00 -5.29
N SER A 194 -18.75 5.81 -4.11
CA SER A 194 -18.90 6.73 -2.98
C SER A 194 -17.96 7.92 -3.09
N PHE A 195 -16.83 7.72 -3.78
CA PHE A 195 -15.84 8.74 -4.09
C PHE A 195 -15.25 8.47 -5.46
N SER A 196 -14.94 9.55 -6.18
CA SER A 196 -14.17 9.48 -7.42
C SER A 196 -13.30 10.72 -7.59
N ALA A 197 -12.11 10.54 -8.13
CA ALA A 197 -11.23 11.64 -8.54
C ALA A 197 -10.65 11.34 -9.92
N SER A 198 -10.29 12.40 -10.64
CA SER A 198 -9.68 12.30 -11.97
C SER A 198 -8.49 13.26 -12.09
N GLY A 199 -7.47 12.86 -12.85
CA GLY A 199 -6.30 13.68 -13.10
C GLY A 199 -6.63 14.94 -13.89
N ALA A 200 -6.05 16.07 -13.48
CA ALA A 200 -6.25 17.37 -14.09
C ALA A 200 -5.25 17.70 -15.22
N GLN A 201 -4.26 16.83 -15.44
CA GLN A 201 -3.23 16.98 -16.48
C GLN A 201 -3.39 15.88 -17.52
N ALA A 202 -3.28 16.24 -18.80
CA ALA A 202 -3.36 15.27 -19.87
C ALA A 202 -2.22 14.25 -19.76
N GLU A 203 -2.51 12.99 -20.06
CA GLU A 203 -1.53 11.88 -20.03
C GLU A 203 -0.79 11.73 -18.69
N SER A 204 -1.40 12.15 -17.58
CA SER A 204 -0.83 11.97 -16.24
C SER A 204 -1.11 10.58 -15.66
N TYR A 205 -2.12 9.87 -16.19
CA TYR A 205 -2.47 8.49 -15.88
C TYR A 205 -2.75 8.22 -14.39
N MET A 206 -3.52 9.10 -13.73
CA MET A 206 -3.98 8.87 -12.34
C MET A 206 -4.67 7.51 -12.21
N GLY A 207 -4.33 6.78 -11.15
CA GLY A 207 -4.87 5.44 -10.94
C GLY A 207 -4.12 4.37 -11.73
N THR A 208 -2.86 4.62 -12.12
CA THR A 208 -1.97 3.56 -12.63
C THR A 208 -1.64 2.54 -11.53
N SER A 209 -1.58 2.99 -10.28
CA SER A 209 -1.45 2.14 -9.09
C SER A 209 -2.34 2.68 -7.99
N VAL A 210 -3.07 1.79 -7.30
CA VAL A 210 -3.85 2.12 -6.11
C VAL A 210 -3.53 1.15 -4.98
N SER A 211 -3.72 1.58 -3.73
CA SER A 211 -3.65 0.70 -2.56
C SER A 211 -4.54 1.23 -1.45
N GLY A 212 -5.21 0.32 -0.71
CA GLY A 212 -5.61 0.62 0.66
C GLY A 212 -4.33 0.80 1.48
N ALA A 213 -4.15 1.96 2.09
CA ALA A 213 -2.92 2.35 2.78
C ALA A 213 -2.99 2.12 4.30
N GLY A 214 -4.10 1.56 4.78
CA GLY A 214 -4.44 1.56 6.20
C GLY A 214 -4.76 2.97 6.69
N ASP A 215 -4.69 3.18 7.99
CA ASP A 215 -4.93 4.47 8.64
C ASP A 215 -3.62 5.28 8.70
N LEU A 216 -3.31 6.05 7.66
CA LEU A 216 -2.07 6.82 7.54
C LEU A 216 -2.01 7.98 8.54
N ASN A 217 -3.17 8.51 8.96
CA ASN A 217 -3.26 9.70 9.80
C ASN A 217 -3.64 9.41 11.27
N GLY A 218 -3.95 8.16 11.62
CA GLY A 218 -4.29 7.71 12.97
C GLY A 218 -5.71 8.05 13.42
N ASP A 219 -6.62 8.39 12.51
CA ASP A 219 -7.98 8.83 12.84
C ASP A 219 -9.00 7.70 13.01
N GLY A 220 -8.59 6.47 12.70
CA GLY A 220 -9.36 5.24 12.79
C GLY A 220 -10.08 4.84 11.49
N TYR A 221 -9.89 5.56 10.40
CA TYR A 221 -10.44 5.22 9.09
C TYR A 221 -9.34 4.74 8.16
N GLY A 222 -9.72 3.88 7.22
CA GLY A 222 -8.84 3.53 6.14
C GLY A 222 -8.62 4.68 5.16
N ASP A 223 -7.37 4.84 4.72
CA ASP A 223 -6.96 5.80 3.71
C ASP A 223 -6.51 5.09 2.43
N ILE A 224 -6.61 5.76 1.28
CA ILE A 224 -6.12 5.22 0.01
C ILE A 224 -4.95 6.04 -0.52
N VAL A 225 -4.06 5.37 -1.25
CA VAL A 225 -2.99 6.04 -2.02
C VAL A 225 -3.12 5.74 -3.50
N VAL A 226 -2.84 6.74 -4.33
CA VAL A 226 -3.06 6.72 -5.77
C VAL A 226 -1.83 7.27 -6.48
N GLY A 227 -1.25 6.48 -7.38
CA GLY A 227 -0.11 6.85 -8.20
C GLY A 227 -0.52 7.56 -9.49
N ILE A 228 0.25 8.58 -9.86
CA ILE A 228 0.07 9.40 -11.07
C ILE A 228 1.45 9.55 -11.72
N PRO A 229 1.91 8.55 -12.50
CA PRO A 229 3.32 8.40 -12.86
C PRO A 229 3.85 9.53 -13.74
N ASN A 230 2.98 10.19 -14.50
CA ASN A 230 3.37 11.22 -15.47
C ASN A 230 2.89 12.62 -15.07
N TYR A 231 2.70 12.85 -13.76
CA TYR A 231 2.31 14.17 -13.28
C TYR A 231 3.45 15.18 -13.47
N ASP A 232 3.13 16.33 -14.04
CA ASP A 232 4.02 17.47 -14.21
C ASP A 232 3.96 18.36 -12.97
N GLN A 233 5.10 18.56 -12.30
CA GLN A 233 5.16 19.43 -11.12
C GLN A 233 6.49 20.17 -11.06
N SER A 234 6.44 21.46 -10.69
CA SER A 234 7.62 22.28 -10.42
C SER A 234 8.64 22.32 -11.57
N GLY A 235 8.15 22.37 -12.82
CA GLY A 235 8.97 22.39 -14.03
C GLY A 235 9.58 21.03 -14.42
N ILE A 236 9.21 19.95 -13.74
CA ILE A 236 9.60 18.58 -14.08
C ILE A 236 8.47 17.95 -14.90
N THR A 237 8.74 17.68 -16.17
CA THR A 237 7.83 16.93 -17.04
C THR A 237 7.87 15.44 -16.71
N ASN A 238 6.71 14.79 -16.59
CA ASN A 238 6.53 13.40 -16.21
C ASN A 238 7.31 13.03 -14.94
N GLY A 239 7.34 13.94 -13.97
CA GLY A 239 8.03 13.73 -12.69
C GLY A 239 7.33 12.71 -11.80
N GLY A 240 6.03 12.54 -12.02
CA GLY A 240 5.18 11.65 -11.26
C GLY A 240 4.81 12.22 -9.90
N THR A 241 3.67 11.78 -9.37
CA THR A 241 3.26 12.10 -8.00
C THR A 241 2.43 10.96 -7.41
N THR A 242 2.17 11.04 -6.11
CA THR A 242 1.29 10.14 -5.39
C THR A 242 0.38 10.96 -4.50
N TYR A 243 -0.92 10.72 -4.59
CA TYR A 243 -1.91 11.34 -3.72
C TYR A 243 -2.34 10.36 -2.64
N ALA A 244 -2.47 10.86 -1.42
CA ALA A 244 -3.15 10.17 -0.33
C ALA A 244 -4.52 10.82 -0.13
N TYR A 245 -5.57 10.00 -0.10
CA TYR A 245 -6.91 10.44 0.25
C TYR A 245 -7.28 9.82 1.58
N PHE A 246 -7.51 10.68 2.57
CA PHE A 246 -7.92 10.24 3.88
C PHE A 246 -9.38 9.80 3.89
N GLY A 247 -9.68 8.74 4.63
CA GLY A 247 -11.03 8.27 4.90
C GLY A 247 -11.87 9.34 5.61
N ASN A 248 -13.16 9.04 5.80
CA ASN A 248 -14.08 9.88 6.60
C ASN A 248 -14.35 11.31 6.05
N ASN A 249 -13.96 11.60 4.81
CA ASN A 249 -14.08 12.93 4.19
C ASN A 249 -15.53 13.27 3.74
N GLY A 250 -16.44 13.37 4.72
CA GLY A 250 -17.85 13.71 4.53
C GLY A 250 -18.76 13.39 5.72
N LEU A 251 -18.26 12.67 6.74
CA LEU A 251 -19.05 12.21 7.89
C LEU A 251 -18.52 12.73 9.23
N ALA A 252 -18.13 14.01 9.28
CA ALA A 252 -17.91 14.71 10.54
C ALA A 252 -19.11 14.48 11.49
N GLY A 253 -18.93 13.57 12.47
CA GLY A 253 -19.94 13.26 13.48
C GLY A 253 -20.77 11.99 13.29
N LYS A 254 -20.66 11.23 12.18
CA LYS A 254 -21.29 9.89 12.05
C LYS A 254 -20.28 8.75 12.23
N ASN A 255 -19.43 8.93 13.25
CA ASN A 255 -18.41 8.03 13.78
C ASN A 255 -19.00 6.67 14.24
N ARG A 256 -19.51 5.87 13.30
CA ARG A 256 -19.59 4.41 13.49
C ARG A 256 -18.15 3.96 13.24
N ARG A 257 -17.51 3.44 14.27
CA ARG A 257 -16.07 3.15 14.26
C ARG A 257 -15.92 1.71 14.67
N ASN A 258 -15.24 0.89 13.87
CA ASN A 258 -14.86 -0.46 14.28
C ASN A 258 -13.35 -0.62 14.54
N ASN A 259 -12.60 0.47 14.33
CA ASN A 259 -11.16 0.52 14.41
C ASN A 259 -10.67 1.23 15.67
N ILE A 260 -9.43 0.89 16.05
CA ILE A 260 -8.72 1.58 17.11
C ILE A 260 -8.41 2.99 16.64
N ARG A 261 -8.69 3.99 17.48
CA ARG A 261 -8.23 5.36 17.29
C ARG A 261 -7.13 5.70 18.29
N LEU A 262 -6.08 6.35 17.82
CA LEU A 262 -5.02 6.84 18.69
C LEU A 262 -5.27 8.30 19.04
N TYR A 263 -5.05 8.65 20.30
CA TYR A 263 -5.21 10.00 20.83
C TYR A 263 -3.94 10.47 21.51
N ASN A 264 -3.81 11.79 21.58
CA ASN A 264 -2.87 12.42 22.51
C ASN A 264 -3.23 12.14 23.98
N THR A 265 -2.35 12.53 24.91
CA THR A 265 -2.52 12.39 26.36
C THR A 265 -3.80 13.02 26.93
N GLY A 266 -4.49 13.87 26.18
CA GLY A 266 -5.75 14.51 26.59
C GLY A 266 -7.02 13.87 26.02
N PHE A 267 -6.91 12.86 25.14
CA PHE A 267 -8.05 12.23 24.44
C PHE A 267 -8.91 13.17 23.59
N GLN A 268 -8.47 14.39 23.34
CA GLN A 268 -9.28 15.40 22.63
C GLN A 268 -9.08 15.34 21.12
N SER A 269 -7.87 14.99 20.68
CA SER A 269 -7.51 14.95 19.26
C SER A 269 -6.77 13.65 18.94
N PRO A 270 -6.89 13.14 17.69
CA PRO A 270 -6.03 12.09 17.18
C PRO A 270 -4.57 12.36 17.43
N MET A 271 -3.80 11.29 17.63
CA MET A 271 -2.35 11.38 17.68
C MET A 271 -1.81 11.62 16.27
N THR A 272 -0.97 12.64 16.10
CA THR A 272 -0.23 12.90 14.86
C THR A 272 1.19 12.37 14.95
N TYR A 273 1.86 12.15 13.80
CA TYR A 273 3.25 11.66 13.76
C TYR A 273 4.25 12.53 14.56
N THR A 274 3.97 13.83 14.69
CA THR A 274 4.77 14.78 15.48
C THR A 274 4.74 14.51 16.99
N GLN A 275 3.82 13.68 17.47
CA GLN A 275 3.58 13.41 18.89
C GLN A 275 4.08 12.02 19.35
N ASN A 276 4.82 11.31 18.49
CA ASN A 276 5.30 9.94 18.76
C ASN A 276 6.25 9.81 19.97
N SER A 277 6.91 10.90 20.39
CA SER A 277 7.90 10.92 21.49
C SER A 277 7.29 10.82 22.90
N GLN A 278 5.96 10.82 23.02
CA GLN A 278 5.29 10.69 24.33
C GLN A 278 5.45 9.29 24.93
N ASN A 279 5.62 9.21 26.25
CA ASN A 279 5.78 7.97 27.02
C ASN A 279 4.50 7.08 27.06
N GLY A 280 3.38 7.58 26.55
CA GLY A 280 2.13 6.86 26.45
C GLY A 280 1.38 7.24 25.17
N ALA A 281 0.40 6.42 24.80
CA ALA A 281 -0.56 6.75 23.75
C ALA A 281 -1.97 6.59 24.31
N GLY A 282 -2.83 7.58 24.06
CA GLY A 282 -4.25 7.40 24.30
C GLY A 282 -4.78 6.43 23.26
N VAL A 283 -5.49 5.39 23.69
CA VAL A 283 -6.13 4.45 22.78
C VAL A 283 -7.62 4.50 23.02
N GLY A 284 -8.38 4.71 21.96
CA GLY A 284 -9.81 4.50 21.98
C GLY A 284 -10.25 3.37 21.09
N LEU A 285 -11.27 2.65 21.56
CA LEU A 285 -11.96 1.63 20.79
C LEU A 285 -13.44 1.80 21.06
N TYR A 286 -14.19 1.88 19.98
CA TYR A 286 -15.63 1.99 20.04
C TYR A 286 -16.26 0.64 20.39
N GLY A 287 -17.22 0.65 21.29
CA GLY A 287 -17.98 -0.54 21.66
C GLY A 287 -19.47 -0.25 21.71
N ALA A 288 -20.27 -1.11 21.09
CA ALA A 288 -21.72 -1.09 21.18
C ALA A 288 -22.23 -2.42 21.74
N SER A 289 -23.38 -2.36 22.41
CA SER A 289 -24.14 -3.55 22.78
C SER A 289 -25.38 -3.62 21.91
N PHE A 290 -25.66 -4.77 21.31
CA PHE A 290 -26.91 -5.01 20.58
C PHE A 290 -28.16 -4.86 21.48
N LEU A 291 -28.01 -4.91 22.81
CA LEU A 291 -29.08 -4.64 23.78
C LEU A 291 -29.06 -3.20 24.32
N GLY A 292 -28.00 -2.44 24.03
CA GLY A 292 -27.79 -1.08 24.53
C GLY A 292 -27.58 -0.97 26.04
N ARG A 293 -27.30 -2.09 26.72
CA ARG A 293 -27.19 -2.13 28.19
C ARG A 293 -26.08 -3.05 28.71
N ASN A 294 -25.33 -3.72 27.84
CA ASN A 294 -24.17 -4.49 28.30
C ASN A 294 -23.07 -3.52 28.69
N ASN A 295 -22.37 -3.85 29.76
CA ASN A 295 -21.22 -3.09 30.20
C ASN A 295 -19.95 -3.64 29.54
N GLY A 296 -19.06 -2.76 29.12
CA GLY A 296 -17.78 -3.08 28.50
C GLY A 296 -16.64 -2.20 28.99
N ARG A 297 -15.41 -2.68 28.83
CA ARG A 297 -14.19 -1.93 29.11
C ARG A 297 -13.08 -2.34 28.16
N LEU A 298 -12.05 -1.51 28.04
CA LEU A 298 -10.85 -1.90 27.31
C LEU A 298 -9.96 -2.85 28.12
N VAL A 299 -9.41 -3.85 27.42
CA VAL A 299 -8.26 -4.63 27.86
C VAL A 299 -7.22 -4.61 26.75
N TRP A 300 -5.94 -4.55 27.12
CA TRP A 300 -4.87 -4.47 26.14
C TRP A 300 -3.65 -5.28 26.52
N GLU A 301 -2.87 -5.63 25.52
CA GLU A 301 -1.58 -6.28 25.68
C GLU A 301 -0.50 -5.45 24.99
N THR A 302 0.51 -5.05 25.77
CA THR A 302 1.75 -4.44 25.27
C THR A 302 2.89 -5.44 25.29
N ILE A 303 3.62 -5.59 24.19
CA ILE A 303 4.80 -6.45 24.12
C ILE A 303 6.02 -5.68 23.60
N THR A 304 7.20 -6.08 24.07
CA THR A 304 8.50 -5.60 23.61
C THR A 304 8.76 -6.06 22.15
N PRO A 305 9.53 -5.30 21.34
CA PRO A 305 9.87 -5.70 19.97
C PRO A 305 10.42 -7.11 19.87
N GLY A 306 10.09 -7.81 18.77
CA GLY A 306 10.57 -9.17 18.50
C GLY A 306 9.95 -10.27 19.36
N LYS A 307 8.99 -9.95 20.24
CA LYS A 307 8.16 -10.93 20.92
C LYS A 307 6.81 -11.10 20.22
N SER A 308 6.23 -12.28 20.38
CA SER A 308 4.86 -12.56 19.95
C SER A 308 3.87 -12.17 21.06
N PHE A 309 2.64 -11.83 20.68
CA PHE A 309 1.56 -11.69 21.66
C PHE A 309 1.30 -13.02 22.37
N SER A 310 0.79 -12.93 23.60
CA SER A 310 0.48 -14.11 24.40
C SER A 310 -0.54 -15.02 23.71
N LYS A 311 -0.33 -16.32 23.88
CA LYS A 311 -1.25 -17.41 23.55
C LYS A 311 -1.31 -18.41 24.70
N VAL A 312 -2.43 -19.12 24.84
CA VAL A 312 -2.60 -20.16 25.86
C VAL A 312 -2.51 -21.53 25.19
N GLY A 313 -1.44 -22.28 25.46
CA GLY A 313 -1.21 -23.60 24.87
C GLY A 313 -1.18 -23.56 23.33
N THR A 314 -2.04 -24.35 22.70
CA THR A 314 -2.23 -24.42 21.24
C THR A 314 -3.29 -23.47 20.69
N THR A 315 -3.92 -22.65 21.55
CA THR A 315 -4.98 -21.73 21.13
C THR A 315 -4.41 -20.66 20.17
N PRO A 316 -5.12 -20.34 19.08
CA PRO A 316 -4.77 -19.23 18.19
C PRO A 316 -4.57 -17.93 18.97
N ILE A 317 -3.61 -17.11 18.53
CA ILE A 317 -3.28 -15.82 19.17
C ILE A 317 -4.51 -14.89 19.22
N THR A 318 -5.39 -14.98 18.22
CA THR A 318 -6.67 -14.27 18.11
C THR A 318 -7.64 -14.59 19.25
N ASN A 319 -7.56 -15.80 19.82
CA ASN A 319 -8.44 -16.26 20.90
C ASN A 319 -7.81 -16.16 22.30
N SER A 320 -6.58 -15.63 22.38
CA SER A 320 -5.90 -15.47 23.68
C SER A 320 -6.71 -14.58 24.62
N THR A 321 -6.83 -15.02 25.87
CA THR A 321 -7.50 -14.26 26.93
C THR A 321 -6.55 -13.39 27.76
N ALA A 322 -5.24 -13.52 27.54
CA ALA A 322 -4.22 -12.80 28.29
C ALA A 322 -4.10 -11.35 27.82
N PHE A 323 -3.85 -10.44 28.76
CA PHE A 323 -3.69 -9.00 28.54
C PHE A 323 -2.72 -8.46 29.59
N THR A 324 -1.99 -7.40 29.28
CA THR A 324 -1.04 -6.77 30.22
C THR A 324 -1.74 -5.86 31.21
N ASP A 325 -2.76 -5.13 30.76
CA ASP A 325 -3.51 -4.22 31.61
C ASP A 325 -4.92 -3.93 31.06
N LYS A 326 -5.70 -3.14 31.80
CA LYS A 326 -7.13 -2.93 31.56
C LYS A 326 -7.59 -1.55 32.05
N GLN A 327 -8.66 -1.07 31.45
CA GLN A 327 -9.37 0.09 31.94
C GLN A 327 -10.01 -0.24 33.30
N ALA A 328 -9.95 0.71 34.24
CA ALA A 328 -10.37 0.45 35.63
C ALA A 328 -11.88 0.16 35.72
N ALA A 329 -12.70 1.03 35.12
CA ALA A 329 -14.15 0.96 35.15
C ALA A 329 -14.73 0.22 33.95
N PHE A 330 -15.92 -0.33 34.14
CA PHE A 330 -16.83 -0.69 33.05
C PHE A 330 -17.73 0.49 32.69
N TYR A 331 -18.10 0.58 31.43
CA TYR A 331 -19.01 1.59 30.89
C TYR A 331 -20.19 0.90 30.20
N THR A 332 -21.38 1.48 30.33
CA THR A 332 -22.57 0.98 29.66
C THR A 332 -22.51 1.28 28.17
N LEU A 333 -22.47 0.22 27.36
CA LEU A 333 -22.44 0.32 25.90
C LEU A 333 -23.88 0.46 25.40
N ASN A 334 -24.26 1.66 24.98
CA ASN A 334 -25.59 1.94 24.45
C ASN A 334 -25.74 1.42 22.99
N LEU A 335 -26.96 1.49 22.44
CA LEU A 335 -27.26 1.03 21.07
C LEU A 335 -26.51 1.81 19.99
N ASN A 336 -26.20 3.09 20.25
CA ASN A 336 -25.40 3.89 19.35
C ASN A 336 -23.92 3.53 19.49
N GLY A 337 -23.49 3.08 20.67
CA GLY A 337 -22.13 2.73 21.06
C GLY A 337 -21.45 3.80 21.93
N VAL A 338 -20.29 3.45 22.47
CA VAL A 338 -19.47 4.29 23.35
C VAL A 338 -18.01 4.19 22.91
N ASP A 339 -17.36 5.34 22.77
CA ASP A 339 -15.92 5.44 22.53
C ASP A 339 -15.19 5.32 23.86
N LEU A 340 -14.73 4.12 24.18
CA LEU A 340 -13.95 3.88 25.38
C LEU A 340 -12.52 4.33 25.11
N ARG A 341 -11.91 5.07 26.04
CA ARG A 341 -10.55 5.59 25.90
C ARG A 341 -9.73 5.32 27.14
N GLU A 342 -8.46 4.99 26.95
CA GLU A 342 -7.53 4.77 28.05
C GLU A 342 -6.09 5.09 27.66
N MET A 343 -5.28 5.52 28.61
CA MET A 343 -3.84 5.74 28.40
C MET A 343 -3.10 4.42 28.49
N ILE A 344 -2.40 4.06 27.41
CA ILE A 344 -1.51 2.91 27.40
C ILE A 344 -0.06 3.39 27.51
N SER A 345 0.62 2.96 28.58
CA SER A 345 2.05 3.19 28.76
C SER A 345 2.84 2.43 27.71
N LYS A 346 3.73 3.14 26.99
CA LYS A 346 4.66 2.50 26.06
C LYS A 346 5.73 1.77 26.89
N GLN A 347 6.07 0.54 26.52
CA GLN A 347 7.22 -0.17 27.09
C GLN A 347 8.53 0.47 26.60
N ALA A 348 9.61 0.25 27.36
CA ALA A 348 10.93 0.77 27.02
C ALA A 348 11.34 0.35 25.59
N GLN A 349 11.74 1.36 24.82
CA GLN A 349 12.14 1.43 23.41
C GLN A 349 12.76 0.15 22.79
N PRO A 350 12.63 -0.10 21.46
CA PRO A 350 12.21 0.87 20.42
C PRO A 350 10.77 0.81 19.84
N VAL A 351 9.96 -0.24 20.04
CA VAL A 351 8.57 -0.30 19.49
C VAL A 351 7.65 -1.13 20.40
N THR A 352 6.69 -0.50 21.08
CA THR A 352 5.72 -1.29 21.87
C THR A 352 4.61 -1.80 20.95
N ARG A 353 4.62 -3.08 20.58
CA ARG A 353 3.48 -3.62 19.84
C ARG A 353 2.30 -3.72 20.80
N THR A 354 1.16 -3.21 20.39
CA THR A 354 -0.02 -3.11 21.25
C THR A 354 -1.24 -3.66 20.53
N ARG A 355 -2.03 -4.47 21.24
CA ARG A 355 -3.36 -4.87 20.81
C ARG A 355 -4.39 -4.54 21.89
N VAL A 356 -5.58 -4.14 21.47
CA VAL A 356 -6.69 -3.71 22.33
C VAL A 356 -7.96 -4.43 21.93
N ARG A 357 -8.84 -4.71 22.89
CA ARG A 357 -10.20 -5.20 22.64
C ARG A 357 -11.17 -4.81 23.75
N LEU A 358 -12.45 -5.03 23.47
CA LEU A 358 -13.51 -4.98 24.47
C LEU A 358 -13.50 -6.25 25.33
N LYS A 359 -13.65 -6.05 26.64
CA LYS A 359 -14.08 -7.08 27.59
C LYS A 359 -15.46 -6.70 28.10
N TYR A 360 -16.42 -7.60 27.92
CA TYR A 360 -17.78 -7.44 28.41
C TYR A 360 -17.90 -7.92 29.86
N GLU A 361 -18.79 -7.28 30.61
CA GLU A 361 -19.10 -7.68 31.98
C GLU A 361 -20.01 -8.91 31.96
N LEU A 362 -19.55 -10.03 32.53
CA LEU A 362 -20.26 -11.31 32.55
C LEU A 362 -21.67 -11.23 33.13
N SER A 363 -21.89 -10.36 34.13
CA SER A 363 -23.20 -10.13 34.76
C SER A 363 -24.23 -9.55 33.80
N THR A 364 -23.78 -8.87 32.74
CA THR A 364 -24.63 -8.21 31.74
C THR A 364 -24.54 -8.86 30.36
N ALA A 365 -23.58 -9.77 30.13
CA ALA A 365 -23.34 -10.41 28.84
C ALA A 365 -24.33 -11.56 28.57
N LEU A 366 -25.49 -11.23 27.98
CA LEU A 366 -26.56 -12.20 27.71
C LEU A 366 -26.15 -13.36 26.76
N THR A 367 -25.23 -13.11 25.82
CA THR A 367 -24.73 -14.13 24.87
C THR A 367 -23.60 -15.00 25.44
N GLY A 368 -23.18 -14.73 26.68
CA GLY A 368 -21.98 -15.36 27.25
C GLY A 368 -20.66 -14.89 26.62
N GLN A 369 -20.69 -14.00 25.61
CA GLN A 369 -19.50 -13.44 24.99
C GLN A 369 -18.78 -12.53 25.99
N VAL A 370 -17.56 -12.91 26.37
CA VAL A 370 -16.75 -12.16 27.34
C VAL A 370 -15.81 -11.16 26.67
N TYR A 371 -15.41 -11.42 25.42
CA TYR A 371 -14.42 -10.61 24.71
C TYR A 371 -14.87 -10.31 23.28
N GLY A 372 -14.57 -9.09 22.81
CA GLY A 372 -14.53 -8.77 21.40
C GLY A 372 -13.23 -9.26 20.74
N PRO A 373 -13.11 -9.13 19.41
CA PRO A 373 -11.88 -9.48 18.69
C PRO A 373 -10.72 -8.59 19.12
N TRP A 374 -9.50 -9.11 19.04
CA TRP A 374 -8.29 -8.30 19.18
C TRP A 374 -8.14 -7.36 17.98
N ARG A 375 -7.92 -6.07 18.25
CA ARG A 375 -7.51 -5.07 17.27
C ARG A 375 -6.05 -4.70 17.54
N THR A 376 -5.22 -4.61 16.51
CA THR A 376 -3.78 -4.31 16.66
C THR A 376 -3.52 -2.87 16.26
N ILE A 377 -2.67 -2.18 17.01
CA ILE A 377 -2.24 -0.81 16.69
C ILE A 377 -1.11 -0.90 15.66
N PRO A 378 -1.18 -0.18 14.52
CA PRO A 378 -0.12 -0.18 13.53
C PRO A 378 1.23 0.22 14.12
N GLU A 379 2.28 -0.53 13.76
CA GLU A 379 3.61 -0.44 14.40
C GLU A 379 4.33 0.90 14.11
N TYR A 380 3.96 1.62 13.04
CA TYR A 380 4.62 2.86 12.60
C TYR A 380 4.25 4.10 13.41
N LEU A 381 3.12 4.11 14.13
CA LEU A 381 2.70 5.24 14.98
C LEU A 381 3.38 5.24 16.37
N LEU A 382 4.36 4.36 16.57
CA LEU A 382 5.14 4.25 17.81
C LEU A 382 6.67 4.38 17.59
N LEU A 383 7.10 4.81 16.39
CA LEU A 383 8.50 5.08 16.04
C LEU A 383 8.95 6.46 16.55
N ILE A 384 10.13 6.53 17.20
CA ILE A 384 10.80 7.81 17.56
C ILE A 384 11.96 8.15 16.59
N THR A 385 12.25 7.34 15.59
CA THR A 385 13.24 7.70 14.56
C THR A 385 12.80 7.27 13.17
N ALA A 386 11.77 7.94 12.66
CA ALA A 386 11.81 8.29 11.24
C ALA A 386 12.51 9.66 11.17
N PRO A 387 13.45 9.90 10.23
CA PRO A 387 13.80 11.28 9.91
C PRO A 387 12.50 12.03 9.63
N ALA A 388 12.40 13.28 10.08
CA ALA A 388 11.22 14.09 9.80
C ALA A 388 10.92 14.01 8.30
N VAL A 389 9.80 13.36 7.94
CA VAL A 389 9.20 13.60 6.64
C VAL A 389 8.83 15.08 6.70
N PRO A 390 9.25 15.91 5.73
CA PRO A 390 8.93 17.32 5.74
C PRO A 390 7.41 17.46 5.95
N GLU A 391 7.00 18.25 6.92
CA GLU A 391 5.59 18.64 7.00
C GLU A 391 5.23 19.19 5.61
N LEU A 392 4.16 18.68 5.01
CA LEU A 392 3.43 19.46 4.02
C LEU A 392 2.76 20.60 4.78
N SER A 393 3.55 21.61 5.14
CA SER A 393 3.03 22.94 5.41
C SER A 393 2.23 23.36 4.19
N GLU A 394 1.06 23.95 4.37
CA GLU A 394 0.46 24.78 3.33
C GLU A 394 1.58 25.64 2.75
N VAL A 395 1.92 25.38 1.48
CA VAL A 395 2.97 26.12 0.81
C VAL A 395 2.37 27.49 0.52
N THR A 396 2.46 28.41 1.49
CA THR A 396 2.60 29.81 1.13
C THR A 396 3.93 29.92 0.41
N GLU A 397 3.84 30.03 -0.92
CA GLU A 397 4.95 30.35 -1.80
C GLU A 397 5.80 31.45 -1.17
N THR A 398 7.00 31.07 -0.75
CA THR A 398 8.09 32.03 -0.70
C THR A 398 9.09 31.55 -1.73
N GLU A 399 9.07 32.21 -2.88
CA GLU A 399 10.03 32.02 -3.96
C GLU A 399 11.45 32.20 -3.40
N LEU A 400 12.08 31.09 -3.05
CA LEU A 400 13.53 31.04 -3.02
C LEU A 400 13.94 30.76 -4.46
N PHE A 401 14.27 31.84 -5.18
CA PHE A 401 15.01 31.82 -6.43
C PHE A 401 16.33 31.07 -6.24
N ASN A 402 16.28 29.75 -6.31
CA ASN A 402 17.43 28.93 -6.65
C ASN A 402 17.34 28.69 -8.15
N VAL A 403 17.95 29.61 -8.90
CA VAL A 403 18.27 29.43 -10.32
C VAL A 403 19.07 28.13 -10.43
N ARG A 404 18.42 27.03 -10.82
CA ARG A 404 19.12 25.83 -11.28
C ARG A 404 19.55 26.08 -12.73
N PRO A 405 20.84 25.90 -13.08
CA PRO A 405 21.32 26.14 -14.44
C PRO A 405 20.76 25.09 -15.41
N GLU A 406 20.33 25.56 -16.57
CA GLU A 406 19.64 24.86 -17.68
C GLU A 406 20.42 23.71 -18.36
N TYR A 407 21.46 23.13 -17.76
CA TYR A 407 22.31 22.15 -18.44
C TYR A 407 22.35 20.82 -17.69
N GLY A 408 21.26 20.07 -17.82
CA GLY A 408 21.21 18.63 -17.53
C GLY A 408 21.95 17.84 -18.61
N ASP A 409 23.28 17.82 -18.51
CA ASP A 409 24.13 17.25 -19.54
C ASP A 409 24.62 15.84 -19.19
N GLU A 410 24.37 14.89 -20.09
CA GLU A 410 24.78 13.49 -19.96
C GLU A 410 26.29 13.34 -20.14
N VAL A 411 27.04 13.29 -19.02
CA VAL A 411 28.49 13.01 -19.07
C VAL A 411 28.73 11.51 -19.17
N THR A 412 29.40 11.09 -20.23
CA THR A 412 29.85 9.72 -20.48
C THR A 412 31.36 9.62 -20.28
N VAL A 413 31.80 8.61 -19.53
CA VAL A 413 33.22 8.33 -19.30
C VAL A 413 33.53 6.95 -19.85
N TYR A 414 34.57 6.82 -20.66
CA TYR A 414 34.95 5.54 -21.26
C TYR A 414 36.47 5.38 -21.36
N PRO A 415 36.99 4.14 -21.27
CA PRO A 415 38.42 3.88 -21.38
C PRO A 415 38.92 4.03 -22.82
N ASN A 416 40.17 4.45 -22.99
CA ASN A 416 40.89 4.37 -24.24
C ASN A 416 41.39 2.93 -24.46
N PRO A 417 41.04 2.26 -25.58
CA PRO A 417 41.44 0.87 -25.81
C PRO A 417 42.94 0.68 -26.10
N VAL A 418 43.71 1.75 -26.38
CA VAL A 418 45.12 1.68 -26.79
C VAL A 418 46.08 2.47 -25.89
N SER A 419 45.59 3.06 -24.79
CA SER A 419 46.43 3.76 -23.81
C SER A 419 45.78 3.79 -22.43
N ASP A 420 46.57 4.01 -21.38
CA ASP A 420 46.10 4.15 -19.99
C ASP A 420 45.40 5.50 -19.73
N LYS A 421 44.39 5.83 -20.54
CA LYS A 421 43.62 7.08 -20.46
C LYS A 421 42.12 6.83 -20.37
N LEU A 422 41.43 7.70 -19.66
CA LEU A 422 39.97 7.81 -19.66
C LEU A 422 39.56 9.01 -20.48
N PHE A 423 38.57 8.84 -21.35
CA PHE A 423 37.92 9.93 -22.07
C PHE A 423 36.65 10.36 -21.35
N ILE A 424 36.45 11.67 -21.31
CA ILE A 424 35.28 12.33 -20.73
C ILE A 424 34.56 13.04 -21.87
N LYS A 425 33.38 12.54 -22.24
CA LYS A 425 32.51 13.16 -23.23
C LYS A 425 31.33 13.83 -22.53
N SER A 426 31.22 15.13 -22.72
CA SER A 426 30.11 15.98 -22.28
C SER A 426 29.63 16.78 -23.48
N ALA A 427 28.32 17.00 -23.62
CA ALA A 427 27.81 17.86 -24.68
C ALA A 427 28.26 19.33 -24.51
N ASN A 428 28.53 19.76 -23.27
CA ASN A 428 29.05 21.07 -22.88
C ASN A 428 30.48 20.97 -22.30
N ALA A 429 31.42 20.46 -23.08
CA ALA A 429 32.82 20.28 -22.65
C ALA A 429 33.54 21.61 -22.31
N ASP A 430 33.08 22.72 -22.87
CA ASP A 430 33.55 24.09 -22.62
C ASP A 430 33.17 24.62 -21.21
N GLN A 431 32.16 24.02 -20.57
CA GLN A 431 31.71 24.37 -19.22
C GLN A 431 32.45 23.64 -18.11
N ILE A 432 33.28 22.64 -18.45
CA ILE A 432 34.15 21.96 -17.48
C ILE A 432 35.18 22.96 -16.97
N LYS A 433 35.32 23.09 -15.66
CA LYS A 433 36.33 23.93 -14.99
C LYS A 433 37.52 23.07 -14.55
N ALA A 434 37.24 21.96 -13.88
CA ALA A 434 38.24 21.02 -13.41
C ALA A 434 37.66 19.61 -13.27
N VAL A 435 38.55 18.61 -13.25
CA VAL A 435 38.21 17.22 -13.03
C VAL A 435 39.07 16.68 -11.89
N ARG A 436 38.48 15.89 -10.99
CA ARG A 436 39.16 15.27 -9.86
C ARG A 436 38.87 13.78 -9.83
N LEU A 437 39.84 13.03 -9.37
CA LEU A 437 39.68 11.61 -9.06
C LEU A 437 39.87 11.42 -7.56
N ILE A 438 38.83 10.94 -6.89
CA ILE A 438 38.77 10.78 -5.44
C ILE A 438 38.71 9.29 -5.13
N SER A 439 39.63 8.77 -4.32
CA SER A 439 39.59 7.37 -3.88
C SER A 439 38.45 7.15 -2.88
N MET A 440 38.03 5.91 -2.67
CA MET A 440 36.91 5.58 -1.77
C MET A 440 37.13 5.96 -0.29
N ASN A 441 38.36 6.27 0.12
CA ASN A 441 38.68 6.83 1.43
C ASN A 441 38.66 8.38 1.47
N GLY A 442 38.15 9.03 0.41
CA GLY A 442 37.98 10.49 0.34
C GLY A 442 39.24 11.29 -0.04
N GLN A 443 40.36 10.63 -0.36
CA GLN A 443 41.60 11.31 -0.76
C GLN A 443 41.57 11.67 -2.26
N ILE A 444 42.00 12.89 -2.60
CA ILE A 444 42.15 13.31 -4.01
C ILE A 444 43.40 12.62 -4.58
N SER A 445 43.18 11.61 -5.42
CA SER A 445 44.24 10.85 -6.07
C SER A 445 44.76 11.53 -7.33
N TRP A 446 43.96 12.40 -7.94
CA TRP A 446 44.34 13.22 -9.08
C TRP A 446 43.44 14.46 -9.23
N GLN A 447 43.97 15.58 -9.71
CA GLN A 447 43.18 16.79 -9.99
C GLN A 447 43.76 17.57 -11.17
N SER A 448 42.88 18.02 -12.07
CA SER A 448 43.25 18.93 -13.15
C SER A 448 43.26 20.39 -12.70
N VAL A 449 44.20 21.15 -13.25
CA VAL A 449 44.31 22.62 -13.09
C VAL A 449 43.62 23.39 -14.23
N LYS A 450 43.22 22.68 -15.28
CA LYS A 450 42.52 23.20 -16.47
C LYS A 450 41.43 22.21 -16.89
N PRO A 451 40.48 22.62 -17.75
CA PRO A 451 39.52 21.70 -18.33
C PRO A 451 40.26 20.60 -19.09
N GLN A 452 39.87 19.35 -18.89
CA GLN A 452 40.47 18.18 -19.54
C GLN A 452 39.34 17.24 -19.99
N THR A 453 39.44 16.75 -21.22
CA THR A 453 38.55 15.73 -21.79
C THR A 453 39.22 14.34 -21.81
N GLU A 454 40.48 14.28 -21.40
CA GLU A 454 41.28 13.07 -21.25
C GLU A 454 41.98 13.07 -19.88
N LEU A 455 42.00 11.92 -19.22
CA LEU A 455 42.66 11.70 -17.95
C LEU A 455 43.65 10.53 -18.07
N ASP A 456 44.93 10.78 -17.82
CA ASP A 456 45.94 9.71 -17.69
C ASP A 456 45.78 9.00 -16.34
N VAL A 457 45.56 7.68 -16.38
CA VAL A 457 45.35 6.84 -15.21
C VAL A 457 46.50 5.87 -14.93
N LYS A 458 47.61 5.95 -15.69
CA LYS A 458 48.75 5.02 -15.60
C LYS A 458 49.38 4.93 -14.22
N HIS A 459 49.42 6.05 -13.51
CA HIS A 459 50.06 6.18 -12.20
C HIS A 459 49.14 5.88 -11.02
N LEU A 460 47.86 5.60 -11.27
CA LEU A 460 46.89 5.28 -10.24
C LEU A 460 46.95 3.81 -9.84
N ALA A 461 46.55 3.48 -8.63
CA ALA A 461 46.46 2.10 -8.16
C ALA A 461 45.20 1.41 -8.74
N THR A 462 45.21 0.08 -8.81
CA THR A 462 43.99 -0.69 -9.08
C THR A 462 43.00 -0.45 -7.94
N GLY A 463 41.77 -0.05 -8.27
CA GLY A 463 40.76 0.27 -7.28
C GLY A 463 39.55 1.02 -7.82
N ASP A 464 38.60 1.28 -6.92
CA ASP A 464 37.42 2.09 -7.17
C ASP A 464 37.70 3.57 -6.88
N TYR A 465 37.25 4.43 -7.78
CA TYR A 465 37.40 5.87 -7.70
C TYR A 465 36.08 6.58 -8.05
N ILE A 466 35.93 7.80 -7.53
CA ILE A 466 34.89 8.74 -7.96
C ILE A 466 35.56 9.81 -8.81
N LEU A 467 35.17 9.88 -10.08
CA LEU A 467 35.49 10.98 -10.97
C LEU A 467 34.49 12.11 -10.71
N GLN A 468 34.96 13.23 -10.19
CA GLN A 468 34.18 14.44 -9.98
C GLN A 468 34.54 15.49 -11.03
N ILE A 469 33.53 16.11 -11.63
CA ILE A 469 33.68 17.17 -12.62
C ILE A 469 33.08 18.43 -12.03
N ASP A 470 33.93 19.42 -11.80
CA ASP A 470 33.53 20.76 -11.36
C ASP A 470 33.27 21.62 -12.60
N ARG A 471 32.09 22.26 -12.67
CA ARG A 471 31.73 23.17 -13.76
C ARG A 471 31.99 24.63 -13.39
N LYS A 472 32.05 25.49 -14.41
CA LYS A 472 32.27 26.94 -14.24
C LYS A 472 31.16 27.64 -13.45
N ASP A 473 29.94 27.12 -13.54
CA ASP A 473 28.74 27.58 -12.81
C ASP A 473 28.69 27.13 -11.35
N GLY A 474 29.67 26.34 -10.88
CA GLY A 474 29.74 25.82 -9.51
C GLY A 474 29.02 24.48 -9.30
N THR A 475 28.33 23.95 -10.29
CA THR A 475 27.73 22.61 -10.21
C THR A 475 28.79 21.51 -10.27
N GLN A 476 28.46 20.36 -9.68
CA GLN A 476 29.34 19.19 -9.63
C GLN A 476 28.59 17.96 -10.14
N THR A 477 29.25 17.16 -10.97
CA THR A 477 28.76 15.84 -11.38
C THR A 477 29.79 14.78 -11.05
N SER A 478 29.34 13.59 -10.68
CA SER A 478 30.22 12.50 -10.29
C SER A 478 29.88 11.19 -11.00
N ARG A 479 30.92 10.39 -11.31
CA ARG A 479 30.79 9.06 -11.90
C ARG A 479 31.74 8.10 -11.19
N ARG A 480 31.29 6.88 -10.94
CA ARG A 480 32.17 5.80 -10.46
C ARG A 480 33.05 5.33 -11.61
N VAL A 481 34.34 5.17 -11.34
CA VAL A 481 35.34 4.67 -12.27
C VAL A 481 36.12 3.55 -11.59
N VAL A 482 36.30 2.43 -12.29
CA VAL A 482 37.07 1.29 -11.81
C VAL A 482 38.36 1.22 -12.61
N ILE A 483 39.51 1.30 -11.95
CA ILE A 483 40.83 1.13 -12.57
C ILE A 483 41.30 -0.29 -12.30
N ARG A 484 41.58 -1.04 -13.38
CA ARG A 484 42.18 -2.38 -13.35
C ARG A 484 43.45 -2.34 -14.21
N LYS A 485 44.57 -2.84 -13.67
CA LYS A 485 45.84 -2.97 -14.39
C LYS A 485 46.01 -4.37 -14.97
#